data_AF-A0A538T5U6-F1
#
_entry.id   AF-A0A538T5U6-F1
#
_cell.length_a   1.000
_cell.length_b   1.000
_cell.length_c   1.000
_cell.angle_alpha   90.00
_cell.angle_beta   90.00
_cell.angle_gamma   90.00
#
_symmetry.space_group_name_H-M   'P 1'
#
loop_
_entity.id
_entity.type
_entity.pdbx_description
1 polymer ?
#
loop_
_entity_poly.entity_id
_entity_poly.type
_entity_poly.pdbx_seq_one_letter_code
_entity_poly.pdbx_strand_id
1 'polypeptide(L)' 'MPVVRFLQDECNIDPERLVAAGRGPYQPVASNATPESRQKNRRIEIMLLEPSLADGGNVTSKNP' A
#
# COMPACT_ATOMS: atom_id res chain seq x y z
N MET A 1 7.75 -11.04 -8.42
CA MET A 1 8.17 -9.63 -8.54
C MET A 1 7.21 -8.76 -7.73
N PRO A 2 7.70 -7.89 -6.83
CA PRO A 2 6.88 -6.88 -6.17
C PRO A 2 6.33 -5.86 -7.19
N VAL A 3 5.09 -5.40 -7.02
CA VAL A 3 4.48 -4.40 -7.91
C VAL A 3 5.28 -3.10 -7.95
N VAL A 4 5.87 -2.69 -6.83
CA VAL A 4 6.74 -1.51 -6.75
C VAL A 4 7.91 -1.61 -7.72
N ARG A 5 8.49 -2.80 -7.90
CA ARG A 5 9.60 -3.00 -8.83
C ARG A 5 9.16 -2.90 -10.29
N PHE A 6 7.98 -3.45 -10.60
CA PHE A 6 7.36 -3.29 -11.92
C PHE A 6 7.11 -1.81 -12.25
N LEU A 7 6.59 -1.03 -11.29
CA LEU A 7 6.35 0.40 -11.48
C LEU A 7 7.63 1.22 -11.70
N GLN A 8 8.73 0.82 -11.09
CA GLN A 8 10.05 1.45 -11.31
C GLN A 8 10.61 1.08 -12.68
N ASP A 9 10.65 -0.21 -13.01
CA ASP A 9 11.41 -0.71 -14.17
C ASP A 9 10.63 -0.56 -15.48
N GLU A 10 9.33 -0.83 -15.47
CA GLU A 10 8.50 -0.85 -16.69
C GLU A 10 7.76 0.48 -16.89
N CYS A 11 7.42 1.19 -15.81
CA CYS A 11 6.70 2.47 -15.88
C CYS A 11 7.59 3.69 -15.62
N ASN A 12 8.88 3.48 -15.32
CA ASN A 12 9.87 4.53 -15.12
C ASN A 12 9.45 5.59 -14.06
N ILE A 13 8.71 5.15 -13.03
CA ILE A 13 8.29 6.01 -11.92
C ILE A 13 9.47 6.18 -10.96
N ASP A 14 9.72 7.42 -10.58
CA ASP A 14 10.75 7.77 -9.60
C ASP A 14 10.55 7.00 -8.28
N PRO A 15 11.54 6.24 -7.80
CA PRO A 15 11.45 5.52 -6.54
C PRO A 15 11.15 6.42 -5.33
N GLU A 16 11.55 7.69 -5.34
CA GLU A 16 11.28 8.63 -4.24
C GLU A 16 9.77 8.94 -4.10
N ARG A 17 8.99 8.70 -5.15
CA ARG A 17 7.53 8.91 -5.18
C ARG A 17 6.74 7.66 -4.78
N LEU A 18 7.40 6.55 -4.48
CA LEU A 18 6.76 5.26 -4.22
C LEU A 18 7.00 4.82 -2.77
N VAL A 19 5.91 4.58 -2.05
CA VAL A 19 5.96 4.00 -0.70
C VAL A 19 5.32 2.61 -0.72
N ALA A 20 6.10 1.59 -0.34
CA ALA A 20 5.61 0.22 -0.21
C ALA A 20 5.13 -0.06 1.21
N ALA A 21 3.84 -0.34 1.40
CA ALA A 21 3.28 -0.70 2.70
C ALA A 21 2.65 -2.11 2.66
N GLY A 22 3.09 -2.99 3.57
CA GLY A 22 2.47 -4.31 3.77
C GLY A 22 1.34 -4.23 4.79
N ARG A 23 0.09 -4.51 4.39
CA ARG A 23 -1.10 -4.43 5.27
C ARG A 23 -1.51 -5.76 5.92
N GLY A 24 -0.75 -6.83 5.75
CA GLY A 24 -0.98 -8.12 6.40
C GLY A 24 -2.43 -8.65 6.28
N PRO A 25 -2.84 -9.61 7.13
CA PRO A 25 -4.21 -10.13 7.16
C PRO A 25 -5.19 -9.26 7.96
N TYR A 26 -4.77 -8.10 8.47
CA TYR A 26 -5.51 -7.34 9.47
C TYR A 26 -6.62 -6.45 8.88
N GLN A 27 -6.72 -6.36 7.55
CA GLN A 27 -7.77 -5.61 6.84
C GLN A 27 -8.36 -6.44 5.68
N PRO A 28 -9.13 -7.50 5.99
CA PRO A 28 -9.85 -8.27 4.98
C PRO A 28 -10.99 -7.44 4.39
N VAL A 29 -11.12 -7.45 3.06
CA VAL A 29 -12.28 -6.83 2.36
C VAL A 29 -13.47 -7.77 2.27
N ALA A 30 -13.25 -9.06 2.45
CA ALA A 30 -14.28 -10.09 2.46
C ALA A 30 -14.02 -11.10 3.57
N SER A 31 -15.07 -11.81 4.00
CA SER A 31 -14.94 -12.92 4.95
C SER A 31 -13.89 -13.93 4.48
N ASN A 32 -13.16 -14.58 5.38
CA ASN A 32 -12.23 -15.67 5.03
C ASN A 32 -12.91 -17.05 4.91
N ALA A 33 -14.26 -17.09 4.94
CA ALA A 33 -15.02 -18.33 5.02
C ALA A 33 -14.95 -19.21 3.75
N THR A 34 -14.79 -18.63 2.55
CA THR A 34 -14.73 -19.42 1.30
C THR A 34 -13.39 -19.24 0.59
N PRO A 35 -12.96 -20.19 -0.27
CA PRO A 35 -11.78 -20.02 -1.10
C PRO A 35 -11.85 -18.77 -1.99
N GLU A 36 -13.03 -18.49 -2.54
CA GLU A 36 -13.28 -17.32 -3.38
C GLU A 36 -13.15 -16.00 -2.60
N SER A 37 -13.75 -15.92 -1.41
CA SER A 37 -13.69 -14.72 -0.58
C SER A 37 -12.27 -14.47 -0.02
N ARG A 38 -11.52 -15.53 0.28
CA ARG A 38 -10.08 -15.46 0.60
C ARG A 38 -9.25 -14.95 -0.58
N GLN A 39 -9.62 -15.28 -1.81
CA GLN A 39 -8.90 -14.78 -2.98
C GLN A 39 -9.06 -13.26 -3.14
N LYS A 40 -10.25 -12.71 -2.81
CA LYS A 40 -10.48 -11.25 -2.77
C LYS A 40 -9.60 -10.53 -1.75
N ASN A 41 -9.17 -11.21 -0.69
CA ASN A 41 -8.27 -10.63 0.32
C ASN A 41 -6.80 -10.55 -0.13
N ARG A 42 -6.38 -11.27 -1.18
CA ARG A 42 -5.04 -11.17 -1.77
C ARG A 42 -5.01 -10.09 -2.86
N ARG A 43 -5.18 -8.83 -2.44
CA ARG A 43 -5.25 -7.67 -3.34
C ARG A 43 -4.09 -6.71 -3.11
N ILE A 44 -3.82 -5.89 -4.12
CA ILE A 44 -2.90 -4.75 -4.04
C ILE A 44 -3.77 -3.48 -4.12
N GLU A 45 -3.51 -2.53 -3.24
CA GLU A 45 -4.13 -1.21 -3.26
C GLU A 45 -3.07 -0.17 -3.66
N ILE A 46 -3.38 0.66 -4.64
CA ILE A 46 -2.52 1.76 -5.09
C ILE A 46 -3.27 3.05 -4.78
N MET A 47 -2.70 3.87 -3.90
CA MET A 47 -3.26 5.15 -3.50
C MET A 47 -2.43 6.27 -4.13
N LEU A 48 -3.08 7.12 -4.92
CA LEU A 48 -2.45 8.30 -5.50
C LEU A 48 -2.64 9.45 -4.51
N LEU A 49 -1.52 9.99 -4.02
CA LEU A 49 -1.49 11.08 -3.07
C LEU A 49 -0.95 12.33 -3.76
N GLU A 50 -1.49 13.49 -3.39
CA GLU A 50 -0.87 14.75 -3.74
C GLU A 50 0.49 14.86 -3.01
N PRO A 51 1.53 15.43 -3.63
CA PRO A 51 2.85 15.58 -3.00
C PRO A 51 2.80 16.30 -1.64
N SER A 52 1.87 17.25 -1.49
CA SER A 52 1.61 18.00 -0.24
C SER A 52 1.13 17.13 0.93
N LEU A 53 0.60 15.93 0.65
CA LEU A 53 0.08 14.97 1.62
C LEU A 53 1.00 13.76 1.81
N ALA A 54 1.99 13.59 0.92
CA ALA A 54 2.92 12.45 0.91
C ALA A 54 4.18 12.70 1.76
N ASP A 55 4.55 13.97 1.96
CA ASP A 55 5.61 14.36 2.89
C ASP A 55 5.13 14.09 4.31
N GLY A 56 5.59 12.98 4.89
CA GLY A 56 5.27 12.59 6.24
C GLY A 56 5.68 13.71 7.20
N GLY A 57 4.69 14.47 7.68
CA GLY A 57 4.78 15.14 8.96
C GLY A 57 5.33 14.13 9.96
N ASN A 58 6.46 14.46 10.57
CA ASN A 58 6.99 13.77 11.72
C ASN A 58 5.93 13.82 12.84
N VAL A 59 5.00 12.87 12.86
CA VAL A 59 4.09 12.64 13.99
C VAL A 59 4.90 11.94 15.08
N THR A 60 5.88 12.67 15.61
CA THR A 60 6.46 12.38 16.91
C THR A 60 5.31 12.46 17.91
N SER A 61 5.10 11.36 18.61
CA SER A 61 4.37 11.29 19.88
C SER A 61 4.53 12.58 20.70
N LYS A 62 3.46 13.37 20.77
CA LYS A 62 3.21 14.26 21.91
C LYS A 62 1.72 14.18 22.25
N ASN A 63 1.40 13.17 23.03
CA ASN A 63 0.23 13.15 23.91
C ASN A 63 0.61 13.89 25.22
N PRO A 64 -0.28 14.71 25.78
CA PRO A 64 -0.63 14.61 27.19
C PRO A 64 -1.89 13.77 27.37
#